data_AF-A0A5K0XFW3-F1
#
_entry.id   AF-A0A5K0XFW3-F1
#
_cell.length_a   1.000
_cell.length_b   1.000
_cell.length_c   1.000
_cell.angle_alpha   90.00
_cell.angle_beta   90.00
_cell.angle_gamma   90.00
#
_symmetry.space_group_name_H-M   'P 1'
#
loop_
_entity.id
_entity.type
_entity.pdbx_description
1 polymer ?
#
loop_
_entity_poly.entity_id
_entity_poly.type
_entity_poly.pdbx_seq_one_letter_code
_entity_poly.pdbx_strand_id
1 'polypeptide(L)'
;SCELTDVMASRWSAAMAPGHAEEACYFFTPRKKKYPHGSRPSRSTKKGYWKAVNGEVSIVDDQMHKIGTKMVLNYYEGEPNRGFKTSWIMHEYRLVDSENKSSVSRGDNYM
;
A
#
# COMPACT_ATOMS: atom_id res chain seq x y z
N SER A 1 4.51 -9.46 -16.33
CA SER A 1 4.61 -8.77 -15.02
C SER A 1 3.55 -7.69 -14.96
N CYS A 2 2.35 -8.02 -14.47
CA CYS A 2 1.27 -7.06 -14.29
C CYS A 2 1.44 -6.43 -12.92
N GLU A 3 1.98 -5.21 -12.89
CA GLU A 3 2.21 -4.49 -11.64
C GLU A 3 0.87 -3.95 -11.17
N LEU A 4 0.60 -4.10 -9.87
CA LEU A 4 -0.58 -3.67 -9.13
C LEU A 4 -1.27 -2.40 -9.66
N THR A 5 -0.48 -1.41 -10.05
CA THR A 5 -0.97 -0.12 -10.55
C THR A 5 -1.38 -0.10 -12.01
N ASP A 6 -0.87 -0.97 -12.86
CA ASP A 6 -1.36 -1.08 -14.24
C ASP A 6 -2.81 -1.59 -14.23
N VAL A 7 -3.12 -2.52 -13.31
CA VAL A 7 -4.50 -3.00 -13.09
C VAL A 7 -5.36 -1.93 -12.44
N MET A 8 -4.85 -1.21 -11.43
CA MET A 8 -5.59 -0.14 -10.75
C MET A 8 -5.85 1.06 -11.68
N ALA A 9 -4.85 1.49 -12.46
CA ALA A 9 -4.98 2.57 -13.42
C ALA A 9 -5.92 2.19 -14.58
N SER A 10 -5.79 0.97 -15.12
CA SER A 10 -6.66 0.48 -16.20
C SER A 10 -8.11 0.32 -15.75
N ARG A 11 -8.37 -0.23 -14.56
CA ARG A 11 -9.74 -0.37 -14.03
C ARG A 11 -10.34 0.94 -13.56
N TRP A 12 -9.52 1.89 -13.08
CA TRP A 12 -10.00 3.22 -12.69
C TRP A 12 -10.32 4.13 -13.88
N SER A 13 -9.55 4.07 -14.98
CA SER A 13 -9.95 4.75 -16.22
C SER A 13 -11.33 4.31 -16.71
N ALA A 14 -11.71 3.06 -16.44
CA ALA A 14 -13.07 2.57 -16.67
C ALA A 14 -14.07 3.07 -15.61
N ALA A 15 -13.68 3.13 -14.33
CA ALA A 15 -14.52 3.62 -13.24
C ALA A 15 -14.83 5.13 -13.32
N MET A 16 -13.96 5.93 -13.96
CA MET A 16 -14.19 7.35 -14.26
C MET A 16 -14.90 7.61 -15.60
N ALA A 17 -15.37 6.56 -16.29
CA ALA A 17 -16.18 6.74 -17.49
C ALA A 17 -17.43 7.59 -17.14
N PRO A 18 -17.88 8.50 -18.03
CA PRO A 18 -19.02 9.37 -17.75
C PRO A 18 -20.23 8.55 -17.31
N GLY A 19 -20.68 8.74 -16.07
CA GLY A 19 -21.80 8.01 -15.48
C GLY A 19 -21.45 7.05 -14.34
N HIS A 20 -20.16 6.79 -14.07
CA HIS A 20 -19.71 6.04 -12.89
C HIS A 20 -19.02 7.00 -11.91
N ALA A 21 -19.66 7.20 -10.75
CA ALA A 21 -19.22 8.11 -9.69
C ALA A 21 -18.72 7.31 -8.47
N GLU A 22 -17.83 6.33 -8.68
CA GLU A 22 -17.21 5.66 -7.53
C GLU A 22 -16.05 6.52 -6.99
N GLU A 23 -16.22 7.04 -5.77
CA GLU A 23 -15.22 7.86 -5.07
C GLU A 23 -14.02 7.03 -4.56
N ALA A 24 -14.15 5.69 -4.53
CA ALA A 24 -13.08 4.77 -4.13
C ALA A 24 -13.25 3.40 -4.77
N CYS A 25 -12.12 2.72 -5.01
CA CYS A 25 -12.10 1.32 -5.45
C CYS A 25 -11.25 0.47 -4.50
N TYR A 26 -11.64 -0.79 -4.34
CA TYR A 26 -10.99 -1.75 -3.45
C TYR A 26 -10.43 -2.94 -4.23
N PHE A 27 -9.24 -3.40 -3.83
CA PHE A 27 -8.53 -4.47 -4.52
C PHE A 27 -7.78 -5.35 -3.53
N PHE A 28 -7.76 -6.65 -3.81
CA PHE A 28 -6.85 -7.59 -3.14
C PHE A 28 -5.62 -7.82 -4.01
N THR A 29 -4.47 -7.98 -3.36
CA THR A 29 -3.22 -8.19 -4.07
C THR A 29 -2.23 -9.06 -3.30
N PRO A 30 -1.50 -9.96 -4.00
CA PRO A 30 -0.38 -10.65 -3.40
C PRO A 30 0.71 -9.67 -2.96
N ARG A 31 1.24 -9.87 -1.76
CA ARG A 31 2.34 -9.04 -1.25
C ARG A 31 3.67 -9.48 -1.87
N LYS A 32 4.09 -8.78 -2.93
CA LYS A 32 5.45 -8.97 -3.48
C LYS A 32 6.47 -8.26 -2.59
N LYS A 33 7.42 -9.03 -2.03
CA LYS A 33 8.58 -8.45 -1.32
C LYS A 33 9.48 -7.74 -2.32
N LYS A 34 10.02 -6.57 -1.95
CA LYS A 34 11.02 -5.83 -2.74
C LYS A 34 12.34 -6.61 -2.83
N TYR A 35 12.69 -7.31 -1.75
CA TYR A 35 13.90 -8.11 -1.64
C TYR A 35 13.56 -9.54 -1.18
N PRO A 36 14.27 -10.59 -1.64
CA PRO A 36 13.95 -11.98 -1.30
C PRO A 36 13.79 -12.25 0.21
N HIS A 37 14.64 -11.62 1.04
CA HIS A 37 14.62 -11.77 2.51
C HIS A 37 14.14 -10.50 3.24
N GLY A 38 13.61 -9.50 2.52
CA GLY A 38 13.16 -8.24 3.11
C GLY A 38 11.68 -8.26 3.51
N SER A 39 11.33 -7.49 4.54
CA SER A 39 9.93 -7.23 4.92
C SER A 39 9.29 -6.12 4.07
N ARG A 40 10.10 -5.31 3.38
CA ARG A 40 9.62 -4.15 2.60
C ARG A 40 8.85 -4.59 1.35
N PRO A 41 7.58 -4.19 1.17
CA PRO A 41 6.83 -4.45 -0.06
C PRO A 41 7.41 -3.70 -1.26
N SER A 42 7.27 -4.28 -2.46
CA SER A 42 7.53 -3.57 -3.71
C SER A 42 6.41 -2.59 -3.99
N ARG A 43 6.75 -1.29 -3.99
CA ARG A 43 5.80 -0.17 -4.18
C ARG A 43 6.12 0.65 -5.44
N SER A 44 7.07 0.18 -6.23
CA SER A 44 7.41 0.75 -7.53
C SER A 44 6.47 0.24 -8.60
N THR A 45 6.29 1.06 -9.62
CA THR A 45 5.48 0.81 -10.80
C THR A 45 6.29 1.19 -12.03
N LYS A 46 5.86 0.78 -13.22
CA LYS A 46 6.46 1.22 -14.49
C LYS A 46 6.55 2.74 -14.67
N LYS A 47 5.58 3.51 -14.15
CA LYS A 47 5.46 4.96 -14.40
C LYS A 47 5.68 5.82 -13.16
N GLY A 48 5.99 5.23 -12.01
CA GLY A 48 5.95 5.95 -10.74
C GLY A 48 6.11 5.04 -9.54
N TYR A 49 5.80 5.56 -8.35
CA TYR A 49 5.99 4.84 -7.10
C TYR A 49 5.05 5.32 -6.01
N TRP A 50 4.74 4.42 -5.08
CA TRP A 50 3.98 4.73 -3.87
C TRP A 50 4.90 5.00 -2.69
N LYS A 51 4.67 6.13 -2.03
CA LYS A 51 5.40 6.55 -0.84
C LYS A 51 4.46 6.58 0.36
N ALA A 52 4.86 5.94 1.46
CA ALA A 52 4.13 6.00 2.72
C ALA A 52 4.09 7.44 3.23
N VAL A 53 2.91 7.89 3.64
CA VAL A 53 2.68 9.23 4.20
C VAL A 53 2.94 9.21 5.71
N ASN A 54 2.50 8.14 6.35
CA ASN A 54 2.62 7.93 7.78
C ASN A 54 3.23 6.56 8.09
N GLY A 55 3.58 6.38 9.36
CA GLY A 55 3.85 5.06 9.92
C GLY A 55 2.60 4.18 9.87
N GLU A 56 2.83 2.89 10.07
CA GLU A 56 1.76 1.90 10.13
C GLU A 56 0.93 2.06 11.40
N VAL A 57 -0.41 2.08 11.25
CA VAL A 57 -1.36 2.20 12.37
C VAL A 57 -1.99 0.84 12.63
N SER A 58 -2.01 0.40 13.89
CA SER A 58 -2.70 -0.84 14.29
C SER A 58 -4.21 -0.69 14.18
N ILE A 59 -4.87 -1.71 13.66
CA ILE A 59 -6.33 -1.86 13.70
C ILE A 59 -6.64 -2.87 14.80
N VAL A 60 -7.53 -2.49 15.72
CA VAL A 60 -7.97 -3.32 16.83
C VAL A 60 -9.47 -3.62 16.71
N ASP A 61 -9.90 -4.75 17.28
CA ASP A 61 -11.32 -5.06 17.49
C ASP A 61 -11.86 -4.37 18.75
N ASP A 62 -13.14 -4.61 19.06
CA ASP A 62 -13.83 -4.06 20.24
C ASP A 62 -13.20 -4.52 21.57
N GLN A 63 -12.42 -5.61 21.55
CA GLN A 63 -11.72 -6.19 22.69
C GLN A 63 -10.26 -5.73 22.76
N MET A 64 -9.86 -4.75 21.94
CA MET A 64 -8.49 -4.21 21.84
C MET A 64 -7.46 -5.21 21.30
N HIS A 65 -7.89 -6.33 20.70
CA HIS A 65 -6.98 -7.24 20.03
C HIS A 65 -6.59 -6.70 18.67
N LYS A 66 -5.28 -6.73 18.36
CA LYS A 66 -4.79 -6.32 17.05
C LYS A 66 -5.24 -7.32 15.99
N ILE A 67 -6.12 -6.88 15.09
CA ILE A 67 -6.62 -7.67 13.96
C ILE A 67 -5.90 -7.35 12.65
N GLY A 68 -5.23 -6.19 12.60
CA GLY A 68 -4.54 -5.78 11.39
C GLY A 68 -3.79 -4.48 11.53
N THR A 69 -3.42 -3.92 10.39
CA THR A 69 -2.65 -2.69 10.27
C THR A 69 -3.06 -1.93 9.01
N LYS A 70 -3.06 -0.61 9.07
CA LYS A 70 -3.34 0.30 7.96
C LYS A 70 -2.14 1.21 7.71
N MET A 71 -1.85 1.47 6.44
CA MET A 71 -0.87 2.47 6.01
C MET A 71 -1.44 3.35 4.90
N VAL A 72 -1.14 4.64 4.93
CA VAL A 72 -1.55 5.58 3.87
C VAL A 72 -0.38 5.83 2.94
N LEU A 73 -0.62 5.79 1.63
CA LEU A 73 0.38 6.04 0.61
C LEU A 73 -0.10 7.09 -0.38
N ASN A 74 0.82 7.96 -0.81
CA ASN A 74 0.61 8.85 -1.96
C ASN A 74 1.34 8.29 -3.17
N TYR A 75 0.73 8.43 -4.35
CA TYR A 75 1.39 8.10 -5.60
C TYR A 75 2.17 9.29 -6.15
N TYR A 76 3.37 9.00 -6.64
CA TYR A 76 4.21 9.92 -7.37
C TYR A 76 4.42 9.36 -8.77
N GLU A 77 4.13 10.18 -9.78
CA GLU A 77 4.40 9.82 -11.18
C GLU A 77 5.80 10.30 -11.56
N GLY A 78 6.55 9.46 -12.28
CA GLY A 78 7.95 9.68 -12.64
C GLY A 78 8.95 8.97 -11.72
N GLU A 79 10.23 9.23 -11.95
CA GLU A 79 11.32 8.61 -11.20
C GLU A 79 11.43 9.18 -9.77
N PRO A 80 11.94 8.41 -8.78
CA PRO A 80 12.04 8.84 -7.38
C PRO A 80 12.67 10.22 -7.13
N ASN A 81 13.57 10.67 -8.02
CA ASN A 81 14.27 11.95 -7.88
C ASN A 81 13.62 13.11 -8.66
N ARG A 82 12.65 12.82 -9.53
CA ARG A 82 12.01 13.80 -10.43
C ARG A 82 10.48 13.71 -10.43
N GLY A 83 9.93 12.82 -9.62
CA GLY A 83 8.51 12.53 -9.62
C GLY A 83 7.71 13.62 -8.95
N PHE A 84 6.50 13.86 -9.47
CA PHE A 84 5.57 14.81 -8.90
C PHE A 84 4.48 14.08 -8.11
N LYS A 85 4.07 14.68 -7.00
CA LYS A 85 2.99 14.15 -6.17
C LYS A 85 1.68 14.30 -6.94
N THR A 86 0.91 13.23 -6.98
CA THR A 86 -0.44 13.23 -7.55
C THR A 86 -1.51 13.35 -6.46
N SER A 87 -2.79 13.47 -6.84
CA SER A 87 -3.93 13.41 -5.92
C SER A 87 -4.27 11.99 -5.44
N TRP A 88 -3.58 10.97 -5.96
CA TRP A 88 -3.87 9.58 -5.67
C TRP A 88 -3.40 9.16 -4.29
N ILE A 89 -4.35 8.60 -3.54
CA ILE A 89 -4.14 8.08 -2.19
C ILE A 89 -4.52 6.60 -2.18
N MET A 90 -3.71 5.78 -1.52
CA MET A 90 -4.01 4.38 -1.24
C MET A 90 -4.02 4.16 0.27
N HIS A 91 -5.03 3.40 0.73
CA HIS A 91 -5.04 2.80 2.04
C HIS A 91 -4.69 1.32 1.91
N GLU A 92 -3.48 0.96 2.33
CA GLU A 92 -3.02 -0.44 2.37
C GLU A 92 -3.41 -1.05 3.71
N TYR A 93 -4.24 -2.08 3.69
CA TYR A 93 -4.68 -2.83 4.87
C TYR A 93 -4.00 -4.19 4.90
N ARG A 94 -3.61 -4.65 6.09
CA ARG A 94 -3.06 -5.98 6.31
C ARG A 94 -3.71 -6.60 7.54
N LEU A 95 -4.00 -7.89 7.46
CA LEU A 95 -4.38 -8.68 8.62
C LEU A 95 -3.13 -9.10 9.39
N VAL A 96 -3.29 -9.39 10.69
CA VAL A 96 -2.26 -10.09 11.46
C VAL A 96 -2.20 -11.53 10.96
N ASP A 97 -1.01 -12.00 10.59
CA ASP A 97 -0.81 -13.41 10.24
C ASP A 97 -1.10 -14.26 11.49
N SER A 98 -2.06 -15.18 11.42
CA SER A 98 -2.33 -16.17 12.47
C SER A 98 -1.13 -17.08 12.74
N GLU A 99 -0.19 -17.18 11.80
CA GLU A 99 0.97 -18.08 11.87
C GLU A 99 2.28 -17.43 12.38
N ASN A 100 2.34 -16.11 12.60
CA ASN A 100 3.55 -15.45 13.08
C ASN A 100 3.38 -14.85 14.49
N LYS A 101 3.13 -15.73 15.47
CA LYS A 101 3.45 -15.44 16.88
C LYS A 101 4.97 -15.51 17.13
N SER A 102 5.79 -14.85 16.31
CA SER A 102 7.23 -14.75 16.56
C SER A 102 7.93 -13.75 15.64
N SER A 103 7.92 -12.47 16.03
CA SER A 103 9.16 -11.70 16.09
C SER A 103 8.89 -10.41 16.85
N VAL A 104 9.23 -10.49 18.14
CA VAL A 104 9.50 -9.38 19.04
C VAL A 104 10.10 -8.19 18.31
N SER A 105 9.55 -7.01 18.63
CA SER A 105 10.09 -5.68 18.37
C SER A 105 11.62 -5.65 18.41
N ARG A 106 12.25 -5.24 17.30
CA ARG A 106 13.61 -4.71 17.33
C ARG A 106 13.64 -3.34 16.66
N GLY A 107 13.53 -2.34 17.54
CA GLY A 107 14.32 -1.12 17.50
C GLY A 107 14.14 -0.23 16.29
N ASP A 108 13.25 0.75 16.43
CA ASP A 108 13.45 2.05 15.83
C ASP A 108 14.80 2.61 16.31
N ASN A 109 15.76 2.76 15.40
CA ASN A 109 16.88 3.67 15.52
C ASN A 109 17.16 4.25 14.13
N TYR A 110 16.66 5.47 13.91
CA TYR A 110 17.14 6.40 12.89
C TYR A 110 17.48 7.71 13.61
N MET A 111 18.68 7.75 14.19
CA MET A 111 19.67 8.82 14.01
C MET A 111 20.93 8.16 13.46
#